data_AF-A0A099NUN8-F1
#
_entry.id   AF-A0A099NUN8-F1
#
_cell.length_a   1.000
_cell.length_b   1.000
_cell.length_c   1.000
_cell.angle_alpha   90.00
_cell.angle_beta   90.00
_cell.angle_gamma   90.00
#
_symmetry.space_group_name_H-M   'P 1'
#
loop_
_entity.id
_entity.type
_entity.pdbx_description
1 polymer ?
#
loop_
_entity_poly.entity_id
_entity_poly.type
_entity_poly.pdbx_seq_one_letter_code
_entity_poly.pdbx_strand_id
1 'polypeptide(L)'
;MPELELLGEIQAHEEPVWAVSTHSSLPLLATCSSDKTSKVYDISDLNNIRAVTTLDEQTHTKTIRSVSFKPSTTREYPTLALGSFDSTCSVWGADTPESEWELLAVIEGHENE
;
A
#
# COMPACT_ATOMS: atom_id res chain seq x y z
N MET A 1 -3.91 -31.29 -13.05
CA MET A 1 -3.08 -30.26 -12.38
C MET A 1 -3.90 -28.98 -12.43
N PRO A 2 -4.11 -28.24 -11.34
CA PRO A 2 -4.75 -26.93 -11.46
C PRO A 2 -3.89 -26.01 -12.33
N GLU A 3 -4.51 -25.33 -13.29
CA GLU A 3 -3.87 -24.29 -14.10
C GLU A 3 -4.12 -22.94 -13.44
N LEU A 4 -3.13 -22.05 -13.49
CA LEU A 4 -3.27 -20.67 -13.03
C LEU A 4 -3.76 -19.81 -14.19
N GLU A 5 -4.76 -18.99 -13.94
CA GLU A 5 -5.29 -18.03 -14.89
C GLU A 5 -5.12 -16.59 -14.38
N LEU A 6 -4.89 -15.66 -15.29
CA LEU A 6 -4.87 -14.23 -14.98
C LEU A 6 -6.31 -13.74 -14.78
N LEU A 7 -6.64 -13.29 -13.57
CA LEU A 7 -7.98 -12.82 -13.22
C LEU A 7 -8.15 -11.29 -13.35
N GLY A 8 -7.06 -10.53 -13.35
CA GLY A 8 -7.08 -9.07 -13.41
C GLY A 8 -5.67 -8.49 -13.46
N GLU A 9 -5.55 -7.27 -14.00
CA GLU A 9 -4.30 -6.54 -14.18
C GLU A 9 -4.53 -5.05 -13.91
N ILE A 10 -3.53 -4.37 -13.34
CA ILE A 10 -3.55 -2.93 -13.09
C ILE A 10 -2.19 -2.35 -13.45
N GLN A 11 -2.17 -1.31 -14.29
CA GLN A 11 -1.00 -0.45 -14.43
C GLN A 11 -0.95 0.51 -13.23
N ALA A 12 -0.37 0.05 -12.11
CA ALA A 12 -0.44 0.79 -10.86
C ALA A 12 0.51 2.00 -10.83
N HIS A 13 1.72 1.83 -11.37
CA HIS A 13 2.83 2.79 -11.27
C HIS A 13 3.58 2.88 -12.60
N GLU A 14 4.22 4.04 -12.85
CA GLU A 14 5.09 4.24 -14.03
C GLU A 14 6.51 3.68 -13.82
N GLU A 15 6.88 3.46 -12.56
CA GLU A 15 8.18 2.94 -12.13
C GLU A 15 8.02 1.56 -11.47
N PRO A 16 9.11 0.78 -11.30
CA PRO A 16 9.04 -0.59 -10.78
C PRO A 16 8.30 -0.70 -9.45
N VAL A 17 7.32 -1.60 -9.41
CA VAL A 17 6.60 -2.02 -8.20
C VAL A 17 7.47 -3.01 -7.42
N TRP A 18 7.73 -2.71 -6.15
CA TRP A 18 8.63 -3.50 -5.30
C TRP A 18 7.92 -4.50 -4.40
N ALA A 19 6.74 -4.12 -3.90
CA ALA A 19 5.96 -4.96 -3.00
C ALA A 19 4.48 -4.69 -3.16
N VAL A 20 3.69 -5.69 -2.80
CA VAL A 20 2.23 -5.62 -2.70
C VAL A 20 1.80 -6.25 -1.39
N SER A 21 0.69 -5.77 -0.82
CA SER A 21 0.10 -6.31 0.40
C SER A 21 -1.41 -6.30 0.29
N THR A 22 -2.05 -7.42 0.64
CA THR A 22 -3.51 -7.49 0.73
C THR A 22 -3.96 -7.26 2.16
N HIS A 23 -5.09 -6.57 2.33
CA HIS A 23 -5.70 -6.48 3.64
C HIS A 23 -6.27 -7.84 4.04
N SER A 24 -6.17 -8.18 5.32
CA SER A 24 -6.58 -9.47 5.88
C SER A 24 -8.09 -9.76 5.88
N SER A 25 -8.94 -8.80 5.50
CA SER A 25 -10.40 -8.88 5.67
C SER A 25 -11.21 -7.98 4.74
N LEU A 26 -10.63 -6.86 4.30
CA LEU A 26 -11.23 -5.95 3.34
C LEU A 26 -10.67 -6.27 1.94
N PRO A 27 -11.42 -6.06 0.86
CA PRO A 27 -10.96 -6.30 -0.50
C PRO A 27 -10.01 -5.18 -0.96
N LEU A 28 -8.91 -4.98 -0.22
CA LEU A 28 -7.94 -3.94 -0.46
C LEU A 28 -6.58 -4.55 -0.83
N LEU A 29 -5.96 -3.95 -1.84
CA LEU A 29 -4.59 -4.21 -2.27
C LEU A 29 -3.79 -2.92 -2.18
N ALA A 30 -2.65 -2.95 -1.52
CA ALA A 30 -1.68 -1.86 -1.51
C ALA A 30 -0.47 -2.25 -2.35
N THR A 31 0.08 -1.29 -3.09
CA THR A 31 1.28 -1.43 -3.94
C THR A 31 2.25 -0.31 -3.62
N CYS A 32 3.57 -0.56 -3.69
CA CYS A 32 4.57 0.50 -3.53
C CYS A 32 5.64 0.46 -4.61
N SER A 33 6.21 1.62 -4.95
CA SER A 33 7.07 1.77 -6.14
C SER A 33 8.30 2.67 -5.94
N SER A 34 9.20 2.60 -6.93
CA SER A 34 10.32 3.53 -7.09
C SER A 34 9.88 4.97 -7.41
N ASP A 35 8.64 5.17 -7.85
CA ASP A 35 8.04 6.50 -8.01
C ASP A 35 7.77 7.21 -6.67
N LYS A 36 8.13 6.58 -5.55
CA LYS A 36 8.04 7.08 -4.16
C LYS A 36 6.62 7.14 -3.61
N THR A 37 5.66 6.55 -4.32
CA THR A 37 4.28 6.48 -3.87
C THR A 37 3.88 5.06 -3.48
N SER A 38 2.85 4.98 -2.64
CA SER A 38 2.09 3.76 -2.44
C SER A 38 0.66 4.01 -2.89
N LYS A 39 0.03 3.04 -3.54
CA LYS A 39 -1.37 3.15 -3.96
C LYS A 39 -2.21 2.08 -3.31
N VAL A 40 -3.44 2.42 -2.94
CA VAL A 40 -4.42 1.48 -2.41
C VAL A 40 -5.54 1.32 -3.41
N TYR A 41 -5.94 0.07 -3.66
CA TYR A 41 -6.95 -0.31 -4.61
C TYR A 41 -8.05 -1.12 -3.94
N ASP A 42 -9.28 -0.91 -4.39
CA ASP A 42 -10.44 -1.76 -4.15
C ASP A 42 -10.44 -2.85 -5.22
N ILE A 43 -10.28 -4.10 -4.76
CA ILE A 43 -10.21 -5.30 -5.60
C ILE A 43 -11.46 -6.19 -5.42
N SER A 44 -12.58 -5.60 -5.00
CA SER A 44 -13.86 -6.32 -4.87
C SER A 44 -14.39 -6.86 -6.21
N ASP A 45 -14.04 -6.20 -7.32
CA ASP A 45 -14.26 -6.66 -8.70
C ASP A 45 -12.94 -6.61 -9.48
N LEU A 46 -12.40 -7.78 -9.84
CA LEU A 46 -11.13 -7.90 -10.57
C LEU A 46 -11.23 -7.43 -12.03
N ASN A 47 -12.43 -7.29 -12.58
CA ASN A 47 -12.64 -6.70 -13.91
C ASN A 47 -12.68 -5.16 -13.87
N ASN A 48 -12.81 -4.57 -12.67
CA ASN A 48 -12.94 -3.13 -12.48
C ASN A 48 -12.23 -2.69 -11.19
N ILE A 49 -10.91 -2.90 -11.17
CA ILE A 49 -10.10 -2.54 -10.01
C ILE A 49 -10.00 -1.01 -9.93
N ARG A 50 -10.40 -0.46 -8.78
CA ARG A 50 -10.51 0.99 -8.57
C ARG A 50 -9.42 1.48 -7.64
N ALA A 51 -8.72 2.55 -8.03
CA ALA A 51 -7.84 3.26 -7.12
C ALA A 51 -8.68 3.95 -6.02
N VAL A 52 -8.33 3.68 -4.77
CA VAL A 52 -8.93 4.29 -3.58
C VAL A 52 -8.18 5.56 -3.21
N THR A 53 -6.85 5.46 -3.14
CA THR A 53 -5.99 6.59 -2.78
C THR A 53 -4.57 6.40 -3.28
N THR A 54 -3.85 7.51 -3.43
CA THR A 54 -2.39 7.56 -3.57
C THR A 54 -1.85 8.10 -2.25
N LEU A 55 -1.02 7.30 -1.59
CA LEU A 55 -0.31 7.67 -0.38
C LEU A 55 1.08 8.19 -0.76
N ASP A 56 1.62 9.01 0.13
CA ASP A 56 3.03 9.32 0.16
C ASP A 56 3.52 10.20 -1.02
N GLU A 57 2.70 11.12 -1.51
CA GLU A 57 3.12 12.05 -2.59
C GLU A 57 4.22 13.02 -2.15
N GLN A 58 4.41 13.22 -0.83
CA GLN A 58 5.33 14.23 -0.28
C GLN A 58 6.10 13.78 0.98
N THR A 59 5.85 12.59 1.52
CA THR A 59 6.47 12.16 2.80
C THR A 59 7.83 11.49 2.56
N HIS A 60 7.90 10.53 1.66
CA HIS A 60 9.09 9.78 1.32
C HIS A 60 9.85 10.45 0.17
N THR A 61 11.15 10.61 0.37
CA THR A 61 12.02 11.30 -0.59
C THR A 61 12.73 10.34 -1.55
N LYS A 62 12.65 9.04 -1.27
CA LYS A 62 13.26 7.95 -2.04
C LYS A 62 12.27 6.80 -2.23
N THR A 63 12.70 5.77 -2.95
CA THR A 63 11.93 4.57 -3.28
C THR A 63 11.29 3.93 -2.05
N ILE A 64 10.00 3.61 -2.16
CA ILE A 64 9.29 2.77 -1.19
C ILE A 64 9.49 1.31 -1.59
N ARG A 65 10.06 0.53 -0.69
CA ARG A 65 10.50 -0.85 -0.92
C ARG A 65 9.63 -1.91 -0.29
N SER A 66 8.82 -1.50 0.67
CA SER A 66 7.95 -2.40 1.43
C SER A 66 6.65 -1.70 1.74
N VAL A 67 5.56 -2.47 1.66
CA VAL A 67 4.22 -2.09 2.10
C VAL A 67 3.62 -3.26 2.86
N SER A 68 2.96 -2.98 3.99
CA SER A 68 2.30 -4.03 4.78
C SER A 68 1.07 -3.50 5.48
N PHE A 69 -0.09 -4.12 5.19
CA PHE A 69 -1.28 -3.90 6.01
C PHE A 69 -1.09 -4.46 7.42
N LYS A 70 -1.61 -3.73 8.41
CA LYS A 70 -1.75 -4.23 9.78
C LYS A 70 -2.49 -5.57 9.74
N PRO A 71 -1.90 -6.66 10.28
CA PRO A 71 -2.63 -7.90 10.43
C PRO A 71 -3.76 -7.68 11.43
N SER A 72 -5.01 -7.88 11.03
CA SER A 72 -6.18 -7.77 11.89
C SER A 72 -7.09 -8.98 11.69
N THR A 73 -7.74 -9.43 12.76
CA THR A 73 -8.79 -10.46 12.69
C THR A 73 -10.20 -9.85 12.74
N THR A 74 -10.29 -8.55 13.03
CA THR A 74 -11.50 -7.74 13.07
C THR A 74 -11.48 -6.72 11.93
N ARG A 75 -12.68 -6.36 11.44
CA ARG A 75 -12.91 -5.33 10.41
C ARG A 75 -12.69 -3.92 10.99
N GLU A 76 -11.54 -3.71 11.61
CA GLU A 76 -11.07 -2.42 12.11
C GLU A 76 -10.57 -1.54 10.96
N TYR A 77 -10.37 -0.26 11.31
CA TYR A 77 -9.74 0.79 10.53
C TYR A 77 -8.54 0.27 9.70
N PRO A 78 -8.58 0.34 8.36
CA PRO A 78 -7.46 -0.08 7.54
C PRO A 78 -6.24 0.78 7.89
N THR A 79 -5.14 0.11 8.25
CA THR A 79 -3.87 0.73 8.60
C THR A 79 -2.76 -0.03 7.89
N LEU A 80 -1.76 0.67 7.37
CA LEU A 80 -0.60 0.08 6.73
C LEU A 80 0.69 0.83 7.05
N ALA A 81 1.82 0.14 6.94
CA ALA A 81 3.15 0.72 7.05
C ALA A 81 3.88 0.67 5.71
N LEU A 82 4.64 1.71 5.42
CA LEU A 82 5.54 1.83 4.28
C LEU A 82 6.98 1.91 4.78
N GLY A 83 7.91 1.29 4.06
CA GLY A 83 9.34 1.36 4.34
C GLY A 83 10.11 1.90 3.14
N SER A 84 10.88 2.97 3.34
CA SER A 84 11.57 3.71 2.28
C SER A 84 13.08 3.65 2.40
N PHE A 85 13.77 3.81 1.27
CA PHE A 85 15.21 4.00 1.20
C PHE A 85 15.70 5.36 1.71
N ASP A 86 14.80 6.25 2.13
CA ASP A 86 15.14 7.47 2.88
C ASP A 86 15.38 7.23 4.37
N SER A 87 15.41 5.95 4.77
CA SER A 87 15.66 5.49 6.14
C SER A 87 14.52 5.79 7.12
N THR A 88 13.34 6.11 6.60
CA THR A 88 12.12 6.27 7.40
C THR A 88 11.07 5.22 7.04
N CYS A 89 10.16 4.99 7.96
CA CYS A 89 8.92 4.27 7.71
C CYS A 89 7.73 5.20 7.97
N SER A 90 6.70 5.17 7.14
CA SER A 90 5.45 5.91 7.37
C SER A 90 4.32 4.95 7.74
N VAL A 91 3.40 5.40 8.59
CA VAL A 91 2.19 4.65 8.98
C VAL A 91 0.98 5.45 8.54
N TRP A 92 0.10 4.82 7.79
CA TRP A 92 -1.10 5.42 7.22
C TRP A 92 -2.33 4.68 7.69
N GLY A 93 -3.45 5.40 7.86
CA GLY A 93 -4.72 4.76 8.15
C GLY A 93 -5.92 5.61 7.75
N ALA A 94 -7.09 4.98 7.78
CA ALA A 94 -8.36 5.61 7.44
C ALA A 94 -9.48 5.00 8.30
N ASP A 95 -10.57 5.75 8.51
CA ASP A 95 -11.73 5.26 9.26
C ASP A 95 -12.50 4.16 8.50
N THR A 96 -12.58 4.30 7.18
CA THR A 96 -13.11 3.29 6.26
C THR A 96 -12.25 3.24 5.00
N PRO A 97 -12.37 2.21 4.14
CA PRO A 97 -11.66 2.18 2.87
C PRO A 97 -11.90 3.42 2.01
N GLU A 98 -13.12 3.96 2.02
CA GLU A 98 -13.55 5.08 1.19
C GLU A 98 -13.32 6.46 1.83
N SER A 99 -12.92 6.52 3.10
CA SER A 99 -12.60 7.79 3.76
C SER A 99 -11.22 8.29 3.36
N GLU A 100 -10.92 9.52 3.75
CA GLU A 100 -9.58 10.09 3.59
C GLU A 100 -8.54 9.25 4.36
N TRP A 101 -7.38 9.07 3.73
CA TRP A 101 -6.25 8.35 4.31
C TRP A 101 -5.26 9.36 4.86
N GLU A 102 -4.89 9.18 6.13
CA GLU A 102 -4.06 10.12 6.85
C GLU A 102 -2.71 9.51 7.23
N LEU A 103 -1.68 10.34 7.24
CA LEU A 103 -0.38 9.99 7.79
C LEU A 103 -0.48 10.03 9.32
N LEU A 104 -0.43 8.86 9.95
CA LEU A 104 -0.56 8.69 11.40
C LEU A 104 0.78 8.86 12.11
N ALA A 105 1.88 8.43 11.48
CA ALA A 105 3.21 8.54 12.05
C ALA A 105 4.30 8.46 10.97
N VAL A 106 5.44 9.08 11.27
CA VAL A 106 6.74 8.82 10.62
C VAL A 106 7.68 8.25 11.68
N ILE A 107 8.30 7.14 11.37
CA ILE A 107 9.23 6.41 12.23
C ILE A 107 10.63 6.61 11.66
N GLU A 108 11.45 7.30 12.44
CA GLU A 108 12.85 7.60 12.14
C GLU A 108 13.78 6.76 13.03
N GLY A 109 15.09 6.86 12.81
CA GLY A 109 16.12 6.20 13.62
C GLY A 109 16.76 4.98 12.97
N HIS A 110 16.37 4.61 11.75
CA HIS A 110 17.20 3.75 10.92
C HIS A 110 18.32 4.60 10.35
N GLU A 111 19.55 4.35 10.77
CA GLU A 111 20.73 4.95 10.16
C GLU A 111 21.34 3.92 9.22
N ASN A 112 21.84 4.38 8.07
CA ASN A 112 22.74 3.54 7.30
C ASN A 112 24.00 3.33 8.14
N GLU A 113 24.46 2.09 8.30
CA GLU A 113 25.84 1.84 8.73
C GLU A 113 26.87 2.49 7.78
#